data_AF-A0A7R8ZCZ3-F1
#
_entry.id   AF-A0A7R8ZCZ3-F1
#
_cell.length_a   1.000
_cell.length_b   1.000
_cell.length_c   1.000
_cell.angle_alpha   90.00
_cell.angle_beta   90.00
_cell.angle_gamma   90.00
#
_symmetry.space_group_name_H-M   'P 1'
#
loop_
_entity.id
_entity.type
_entity.pdbx_description
1 polymer ?
#
loop_
_entity_poly.entity_id
_entity_poly.type
_entity_poly.pdbx_seq_one_letter_code
_entity_poly.pdbx_strand_id
1 'polypeptide(L)'
;MANKDPVEACRCQMILVTAFIKILQQQKDENWCLPVMYTVCLDVRLHAIKADKILSTKEHKNKKETLEKAAECLMSCFRICAADNRSSEEFTKRWGMLMLVNQMFKVYFRINKLHLCKPLIRAIEAFPMKHMFSLSQLVTYRYYVGRKAMFDCDYKSVLYFIYLVADTYLTFAFEKCHKTCLKNKRMILMYLVPVKMMRGYMPSKRVLEKYDLMQFWEVVEAVKQGNLQAFNATMEKHETFFVSYGLFLILERLKVNTYRSLFKTVACFSKLLKHIFVLHKEQIAENMSSGASCTHERAGSRHQRGLNEVFLNLDIALCQMMKTHQIPIQVLLQALQVMGVSDVDLDETQCIVANLIYEGKIKGYISHQHQKLVVSKQNAFPILSSV
;
A
#
# COMPACT_ATOMS: atom_id res chain seq x y z
N MET A 1 2.21 37.66 -30.31
CA MET A 1 1.38 36.73 -31.11
C MET A 1 1.30 35.39 -30.36
N ALA A 2 0.14 34.71 -30.39
CA ALA A 2 -0.12 33.34 -29.89
C ALA A 2 -0.29 33.08 -28.36
N ASN A 3 -1.15 33.82 -27.66
CA ASN A 3 -1.50 33.51 -26.25
C ASN A 3 -2.93 32.95 -26.05
N LYS A 4 -3.61 32.47 -27.11
CA LYS A 4 -5.03 32.07 -27.01
C LYS A 4 -5.34 30.60 -27.25
N ASP A 5 -4.41 29.78 -27.76
CA ASP A 5 -4.67 28.34 -27.91
C ASP A 5 -3.50 27.47 -27.39
N PRO A 6 -3.69 26.74 -26.27
CA PRO A 6 -2.66 25.84 -25.75
C PRO A 6 -2.42 24.61 -26.62
N VAL A 7 -3.36 24.24 -27.50
CA VAL A 7 -3.19 23.12 -28.44
C VAL A 7 -2.13 23.51 -29.48
N GLU A 8 -2.24 24.70 -30.04
CA GLU A 8 -1.28 25.23 -31.01
C GLU A 8 0.09 25.47 -30.37
N ALA A 9 0.13 26.00 -29.14
CA ALA A 9 1.38 26.13 -28.39
C ALA A 9 2.08 24.77 -28.18
N CYS A 10 1.31 23.71 -27.89
CA CYS A 10 1.85 22.36 -27.77
C CYS A 10 2.42 21.86 -29.10
N ARG A 11 1.72 22.08 -30.21
CA ARG A 11 2.17 21.70 -31.56
C ARG A 11 3.49 22.37 -31.92
N CYS A 12 3.59 23.69 -31.72
CA CYS A 12 4.82 24.45 -31.95
C CYS A 12 5.97 23.93 -31.07
N GLN A 13 5.70 23.64 -29.80
CA GLN A 13 6.72 23.11 -28.90
C GLN A 13 7.21 21.72 -29.32
N MET A 14 6.34 20.85 -29.83
CA MET A 14 6.73 19.54 -30.36
C MET A 14 7.61 19.65 -31.60
N ILE A 15 7.32 20.60 -32.49
CA ILE A 15 8.17 20.90 -33.66
C ILE A 15 9.54 21.37 -33.21
N LEU A 16 9.60 22.26 -32.20
CA LEU A 16 10.85 22.73 -31.61
C LEU A 16 11.69 21.57 -31.06
N VAL A 17 11.07 20.64 -30.33
CA VAL A 17 11.77 19.44 -29.80
C VAL A 17 12.32 18.60 -30.93
N THR A 18 11.54 18.40 -31.99
CA THR A 18 11.95 17.61 -33.15
C THR A 18 13.14 18.25 -33.88
N ALA A 19 13.17 19.57 -33.99
CA ALA A 19 14.33 20.31 -34.50
C ALA A 19 15.54 20.19 -33.55
N PHE A 20 15.31 20.34 -32.25
CA PHE A 20 16.35 20.24 -31.22
C PHE A 20 16.99 18.85 -31.17
N ILE A 21 16.22 17.78 -31.36
CA ILE A 21 16.72 16.39 -31.46
C ILE A 21 17.80 16.27 -32.54
N LYS A 22 17.63 16.93 -33.69
CA LYS A 22 18.64 16.92 -34.77
C LYS A 22 19.93 17.60 -34.33
N ILE A 23 19.83 18.72 -33.62
CA ILE A 23 20.99 19.45 -33.06
C ILE A 23 21.69 18.56 -32.01
N LEU A 24 20.92 17.98 -31.09
CA LEU A 24 21.43 17.10 -30.03
C LEU A 24 22.18 15.89 -30.59
N GLN A 25 21.73 15.35 -31.73
CA GLN A 25 22.39 14.23 -32.41
C GLN A 25 23.69 14.64 -33.13
N GLN A 26 23.76 15.88 -33.64
CA GLN A 26 24.95 16.40 -34.32
C GLN A 26 26.10 16.71 -33.35
N GLN A 27 25.79 17.15 -32.13
CA GLN A 27 26.79 17.44 -31.11
C GLN A 27 27.38 16.13 -30.55
N LYS A 28 28.61 15.80 -30.93
CA LYS A 28 29.35 14.66 -30.39
C LYS A 28 30.23 15.11 -29.23
N ASP A 29 30.35 14.28 -28.20
CA ASP A 29 31.29 14.47 -27.08
C ASP A 29 31.12 15.76 -26.26
N GLU A 30 29.93 16.37 -26.32
CA GLU A 30 29.53 17.53 -25.54
C GLU A 30 28.14 17.35 -24.88
N ASN A 31 27.95 17.97 -23.71
CA ASN A 31 26.69 17.92 -22.94
C ASN A 31 26.12 19.29 -22.53
N TRP A 32 26.68 20.40 -23.01
CA TRP A 32 26.23 21.76 -22.66
C TRP A 32 24.78 22.03 -23.04
N CYS A 33 24.23 21.28 -24.01
CA CYS A 33 22.85 21.39 -24.45
C CYS A 33 21.84 20.70 -23.51
N LEU A 34 22.28 19.95 -22.49
CA LEU A 34 21.40 19.26 -21.55
C LEU A 34 20.45 20.21 -20.78
N PRO A 35 20.89 21.36 -20.23
CA PRO A 35 19.97 22.29 -19.58
C PRO A 35 18.88 22.82 -20.52
N VAL A 36 19.20 23.05 -21.81
CA VAL A 36 18.22 23.45 -22.83
C VAL A 36 17.24 22.31 -23.12
N MET A 37 17.74 21.08 -23.21
CA MET A 37 16.87 19.91 -23.32
C MET A 37 15.90 19.82 -22.14
N TYR A 38 16.36 20.15 -20.92
CA TYR A 38 15.54 20.05 -19.72
C TYR A 38 14.36 21.01 -19.74
N THR A 39 14.57 22.25 -20.17
CA THR A 39 13.51 23.26 -20.29
C THR A 39 12.55 22.89 -21.41
N VAL A 40 13.06 22.61 -22.61
CA VAL A 40 12.25 22.26 -23.79
C VAL A 40 11.34 21.06 -23.53
N CYS A 41 11.88 19.99 -22.93
CA CYS A 41 11.11 18.79 -22.59
C CYS A 41 10.10 19.01 -21.45
N LEU A 42 10.43 19.87 -20.48
CA LEU A 42 9.49 20.25 -19.43
C LEU A 42 8.30 21.03 -19.99
N ASP A 43 8.57 21.96 -20.91
CA ASP A 43 7.56 22.80 -21.54
C ASP A 43 6.60 21.98 -22.40
N VAL A 44 7.10 21.03 -23.20
CA VAL A 44 6.25 20.07 -23.94
C VAL A 44 5.23 19.44 -23.03
N ARG A 45 5.67 18.92 -21.88
CA ARG A 45 4.77 18.27 -20.93
C ARG A 45 3.75 19.24 -20.37
N LEU A 46 4.16 20.46 -19.98
CA LEU A 46 3.25 21.45 -19.41
C LEU A 46 2.20 21.91 -20.43
N HIS A 47 2.60 22.14 -21.68
CA HIS A 47 1.68 22.48 -22.76
C HIS A 47 0.74 21.33 -23.10
N ALA A 48 1.23 20.09 -23.17
CA ALA A 48 0.40 18.91 -23.42
C ALA A 48 -0.66 18.71 -22.31
N ILE A 49 -0.30 18.91 -21.04
CA ILE A 49 -1.28 18.86 -19.93
C ILE A 49 -2.35 19.95 -20.07
N LYS A 50 -1.97 21.16 -20.51
CA LYS A 50 -2.93 22.26 -20.71
C LYS A 50 -3.84 22.00 -21.91
N ALA A 51 -3.28 21.52 -23.02
CA ALA A 51 -4.01 21.18 -24.23
C ALA A 51 -5.07 20.10 -23.95
N ASP A 52 -4.69 19.00 -23.30
CA ASP A 52 -5.62 17.91 -22.95
C ASP A 52 -6.74 18.36 -22.02
N LYS A 53 -6.47 19.28 -21.08
CA LYS A 53 -7.51 19.85 -20.21
C LYS A 53 -8.57 20.58 -21.04
N ILE A 54 -8.16 21.39 -22.01
CA ILE A 54 -9.11 22.12 -22.87
C ILE A 54 -9.85 21.17 -23.80
N LEU A 55 -9.15 20.21 -24.41
CA LEU A 55 -9.79 19.22 -25.28
C LEU A 55 -10.81 18.38 -24.51
N SER A 56 -10.51 18.00 -23.26
CA SER A 56 -11.45 17.25 -22.41
C SER A 56 -12.76 17.99 -22.11
N THR A 57 -12.75 19.33 -22.18
CA THR A 57 -13.94 20.17 -21.98
C THR A 57 -14.72 20.45 -23.27
N LYS A 58 -14.07 20.39 -24.44
CA LYS A 58 -14.67 20.79 -25.73
C LYS A 58 -15.17 19.60 -26.54
N GLU A 59 -14.47 18.46 -26.53
CA GLU A 59 -14.80 17.28 -27.31
C GLU A 59 -14.64 16.02 -26.45
N HIS A 60 -15.72 15.24 -26.31
CA HIS A 60 -15.68 13.96 -25.59
C HIS A 60 -14.89 12.85 -26.34
N LYS A 61 -14.30 13.14 -27.50
CA LYS A 61 -13.49 12.21 -28.28
C LYS A 61 -12.01 12.57 -28.19
N ASN A 62 -11.17 11.53 -28.00
CA ASN A 62 -9.70 11.55 -27.92
C ASN A 62 -9.07 12.17 -26.66
N LYS A 63 -9.57 11.80 -25.48
CA LYS A 63 -8.90 12.08 -24.21
C LYS A 63 -7.46 11.53 -24.23
N LYS A 64 -6.47 12.41 -24.08
CA LYS A 64 -5.04 12.12 -23.87
C LYS A 64 -4.16 11.83 -25.10
N GLU A 65 -4.66 12.06 -26.30
CA GLU A 65 -3.87 11.86 -27.53
C GLU A 65 -2.65 12.81 -27.58
N THR A 66 -2.82 14.08 -27.15
CA THR A 66 -1.71 15.05 -27.15
C THR A 66 -0.62 14.67 -26.14
N LEU A 67 -0.99 14.12 -24.98
CA LEU A 67 -0.02 13.59 -24.02
C LEU A 67 0.74 12.37 -24.55
N GLU A 68 0.10 11.51 -25.35
CA GLU A 68 0.76 10.36 -25.98
C GLU A 68 1.81 10.81 -27.00
N LYS A 69 1.45 11.74 -27.91
CA LYS A 69 2.41 12.31 -28.88
C LYS A 69 3.56 13.05 -28.18
N ALA A 70 3.27 13.77 -27.10
CA ALA A 70 4.30 14.38 -26.28
C ALA A 70 5.27 13.34 -25.68
N ALA A 71 4.77 12.19 -25.21
CA ALA A 71 5.61 11.13 -24.70
C ALA A 71 6.52 10.50 -25.77
N GLU A 72 6.05 10.39 -27.02
CA GLU A 72 6.85 9.93 -28.16
C GLU A 72 8.01 10.88 -28.48
N CYS A 73 7.77 12.21 -28.44
CA CYS A 73 8.82 13.22 -28.56
C CYS A 73 9.88 13.05 -27.46
N LEU A 74 9.45 12.89 -26.20
CA LEU A 74 10.36 12.67 -25.07
C LEU A 74 11.16 11.37 -25.21
N MET A 75 10.53 10.30 -25.70
CA MET A 75 11.18 9.01 -25.93
C MET A 75 12.26 9.11 -27.02
N SER A 76 12.05 9.97 -28.02
CA SER A 76 13.04 10.22 -29.07
C SER A 76 14.30 10.89 -28.52
N CYS A 77 14.15 11.90 -27.65
CA CYS A 77 15.29 12.48 -26.92
C CYS A 77 15.99 11.42 -26.04
N PHE A 78 15.21 10.59 -25.34
CA PHE A 78 15.74 9.55 -24.45
C PHE A 78 16.60 8.54 -25.21
N ARG A 79 16.18 8.10 -26.39
CA ARG A 79 16.96 7.17 -27.23
C ARG A 79 18.32 7.73 -27.63
N ILE A 80 18.40 9.03 -27.95
CA ILE A 80 19.68 9.69 -28.27
C ILE A 80 20.59 9.71 -27.06
N CYS A 81 20.09 10.12 -25.89
CA CYS A 81 20.87 10.12 -24.66
C CYS A 81 21.32 8.70 -24.25
N ALA A 82 20.49 7.69 -24.46
CA ALA A 82 20.79 6.31 -24.10
C ALA A 82 21.81 5.65 -25.05
N ALA A 83 21.82 6.04 -26.33
CA ALA A 83 22.76 5.54 -27.34
C ALA A 83 24.18 6.13 -27.21
N ASP A 84 24.37 7.12 -26.34
CA ASP A 84 25.64 7.80 -26.14
C ASP A 84 26.61 6.93 -25.32
N ASN A 85 27.30 6.03 -26.01
CA ASN A 85 28.25 5.06 -25.42
C ASN A 85 29.71 5.46 -25.57
N ARG A 86 30.01 6.51 -26.37
CA ARG A 86 31.38 6.82 -26.82
C ARG A 86 32.01 7.99 -26.07
N SER A 87 31.19 8.88 -25.53
CA SER A 87 31.68 10.05 -24.79
C SER A 87 32.22 9.66 -23.42
N SER A 88 33.19 10.43 -22.93
CA SER A 88 33.72 10.27 -21.58
C SER A 88 32.63 10.51 -20.52
N GLU A 89 32.88 10.03 -19.31
CA GLU A 89 31.92 10.08 -18.19
C GLU A 89 31.46 11.50 -17.85
N GLU A 90 32.32 12.50 -18.07
CA GLU A 90 32.03 13.91 -17.78
C GLU A 90 31.13 14.56 -18.84
N PHE A 91 31.31 14.19 -20.11
CA PHE A 91 30.61 14.82 -21.24
C PHE A 91 29.47 13.98 -21.81
N THR A 92 29.14 12.85 -21.19
CA THR A 92 28.05 12.00 -21.67
C THR A 92 26.68 12.68 -21.56
N LYS A 93 25.84 12.50 -22.59
CA LYS A 93 24.44 12.92 -22.59
C LYS A 93 23.56 12.01 -21.72
N ARG A 94 24.10 10.89 -21.24
CA ARG A 94 23.42 9.96 -20.31
C ARG A 94 22.98 10.63 -19.01
N TRP A 95 23.64 11.71 -18.60
CA TRP A 95 23.22 12.54 -17.45
C TRP A 95 21.79 13.07 -17.59
N GLY A 96 21.32 13.29 -18.82
CA GLY A 96 19.96 13.76 -19.10
C GLY A 96 18.86 12.70 -19.04
N MET A 97 19.21 11.41 -19.02
CA MET A 97 18.24 10.31 -19.05
C MET A 97 17.27 10.37 -17.86
N LEU A 98 17.78 10.62 -16.65
CA LEU A 98 16.94 10.59 -15.45
C LEU A 98 15.87 11.69 -15.47
N MET A 99 16.22 12.88 -15.97
CA MET A 99 15.28 13.99 -16.12
C MET A 99 14.17 13.60 -17.10
N LEU A 100 14.54 13.08 -18.28
CA LEU A 100 13.58 12.63 -19.30
C LEU A 100 12.65 11.53 -18.75
N VAL A 101 13.20 10.52 -18.09
CA VAL A 101 12.42 9.45 -17.45
C VAL A 101 11.44 10.02 -16.42
N ASN A 102 11.85 11.00 -15.61
CA ASN A 102 10.95 11.66 -14.65
C ASN A 102 9.83 12.47 -15.32
N GLN A 103 10.09 13.08 -16.48
CA GLN A 103 9.03 13.74 -17.27
C GLN A 103 8.06 12.69 -17.84
N MET A 104 8.59 11.60 -18.39
CA MET A 104 7.81 10.52 -18.98
C MET A 104 6.96 9.77 -17.95
N PHE A 105 7.49 9.47 -16.76
CA PHE A 105 6.69 8.92 -15.66
C PHE A 105 5.50 9.83 -15.32
N LYS A 106 5.74 11.14 -15.28
CA LYS A 106 4.66 12.11 -15.07
C LYS A 106 3.59 12.07 -16.16
N VAL A 107 3.93 11.68 -17.39
CA VAL A 107 2.97 11.51 -18.49
C VAL A 107 2.29 10.13 -18.42
N TYR A 108 3.04 9.04 -18.31
CA TYR A 108 2.51 7.68 -18.31
C TYR A 108 1.59 7.36 -17.14
N PHE A 109 1.88 7.88 -15.94
CA PHE A 109 0.95 7.76 -14.81
C PHE A 109 -0.36 8.52 -15.03
N ARG A 110 -0.37 9.59 -15.84
CA ARG A 110 -1.59 10.31 -16.20
C ARG A 110 -2.37 9.58 -17.29
N ILE A 111 -1.68 8.96 -18.25
CA ILE A 111 -2.30 8.17 -19.33
C ILE A 111 -2.79 6.81 -18.82
N ASN A 112 -2.26 6.33 -17.68
CA ASN A 112 -2.51 4.99 -17.13
C ASN A 112 -1.87 3.85 -17.96
N LYS A 113 -0.76 4.14 -18.66
CA LYS A 113 0.04 3.14 -19.42
C LYS A 113 1.33 2.78 -18.65
N LEU A 114 1.18 2.18 -17.46
CA LEU A 114 2.31 1.91 -16.54
C LEU A 114 3.34 0.89 -17.07
N HIS A 115 2.94 0.00 -17.99
CA HIS A 115 3.84 -0.98 -18.59
C HIS A 115 5.01 -0.32 -19.35
N LEU A 116 4.79 0.87 -19.92
CA LEU A 116 5.81 1.66 -20.63
C LEU A 116 6.94 2.18 -19.71
N CYS A 117 6.74 2.15 -18.38
CA CYS A 117 7.78 2.52 -17.43
C CYS A 117 8.87 1.45 -17.32
N LYS A 118 8.58 0.17 -17.61
CA LYS A 118 9.51 -0.95 -17.38
C LYS A 118 10.82 -0.84 -18.20
N PRO A 119 10.81 -0.50 -19.51
CA PRO A 119 12.04 -0.28 -20.27
C PRO A 119 12.86 0.89 -19.75
N LEU A 120 12.20 1.98 -19.33
CA LEU A 120 12.88 3.16 -18.78
C LEU A 120 13.63 2.84 -17.48
N ILE A 121 12.97 2.09 -16.58
CA ILE A 121 13.58 1.63 -15.33
C ILE A 121 14.81 0.77 -15.62
N ARG A 122 14.71 -0.19 -16.54
CA ARG A 122 15.83 -1.06 -16.91
C ARG A 122 17.03 -0.27 -17.42
N ALA A 123 16.80 0.74 -18.27
CA ALA A 123 17.87 1.57 -18.80
C ALA A 123 18.59 2.39 -17.71
N ILE A 124 17.86 2.94 -16.74
CA ILE A 124 18.46 3.68 -15.62
C ILE A 124 19.19 2.74 -14.66
N GLU A 125 18.63 1.57 -14.35
CA GLU A 125 19.29 0.62 -13.44
C GLU A 125 20.55 -0.01 -14.04
N ALA A 126 20.63 -0.12 -15.37
CA ALA A 126 21.83 -0.54 -16.10
C ALA A 126 22.93 0.54 -16.17
N PHE A 127 22.63 1.79 -15.80
CA PHE A 127 23.62 2.86 -15.82
C PHE A 127 24.58 2.75 -14.62
N PRO A 128 25.90 2.62 -14.85
CA PRO A 128 26.88 2.37 -13.77
C PRO A 128 26.92 3.47 -12.71
N MET A 129 26.79 4.74 -13.11
CA MET A 129 26.95 5.90 -12.24
C MET A 129 25.62 6.47 -11.72
N LYS A 130 24.61 5.62 -11.51
CA LYS A 130 23.28 6.07 -11.05
C LYS A 130 23.26 6.80 -9.70
N HIS A 131 24.31 6.67 -8.89
CA HIS A 131 24.44 7.33 -7.59
C HIS A 131 24.80 8.81 -7.70
N MET A 132 25.40 9.23 -8.81
CA MET A 132 25.88 10.58 -9.05
C MET A 132 24.77 11.54 -9.53
N PHE A 133 23.58 11.02 -9.83
CA PHE A 133 22.45 11.85 -10.20
C PHE A 133 22.05 12.78 -9.06
N SER A 134 21.58 13.99 -9.42
CA SER A 134 21.05 14.93 -8.43
C SER A 134 19.95 14.31 -7.56
N LEU A 135 20.01 14.59 -6.26
CA LEU A 135 19.12 14.00 -5.28
C LEU A 135 17.64 14.31 -5.57
N SER A 136 17.35 15.50 -6.11
CA SER A 136 15.99 15.92 -6.47
C SER A 136 15.38 15.04 -7.57
N GLN A 137 16.18 14.69 -8.58
CA GLN A 137 15.75 13.80 -9.66
C GLN A 137 15.63 12.37 -9.16
N LEU A 138 16.56 11.92 -8.30
CA LEU A 138 16.54 10.57 -7.76
C LEU A 138 15.34 10.32 -6.85
N VAL A 139 14.97 11.28 -6.00
CA VAL A 139 13.75 11.22 -5.17
C VAL A 139 12.50 11.09 -6.03
N THR A 140 12.41 11.87 -7.11
CA THR A 140 11.27 11.80 -8.05
C THR A 140 11.20 10.43 -8.73
N TYR A 141 12.33 9.93 -9.21
CA TYR A 141 12.43 8.62 -9.85
C TYR A 141 12.00 7.50 -8.90
N ARG A 142 12.60 7.44 -7.70
CA ARG A 142 12.30 6.41 -6.70
C ARG A 142 10.83 6.43 -6.28
N TYR A 143 10.22 7.61 -6.15
CA TYR A 143 8.79 7.75 -5.90
C TYR A 143 7.92 7.08 -6.97
N TYR A 144 8.19 7.33 -8.26
CA TYR A 144 7.40 6.73 -9.34
C TYR A 144 7.66 5.23 -9.50
N VAL A 145 8.91 4.77 -9.32
CA VAL A 145 9.22 3.33 -9.38
C VAL A 145 8.53 2.58 -8.25
N GLY A 146 8.56 3.12 -7.02
CA GLY A 146 7.85 2.52 -5.89
C GLY A 146 6.34 2.47 -6.09
N ARG A 147 5.75 3.54 -6.63
CA ARG A 147 4.32 3.55 -7.00
C ARG A 147 3.99 2.55 -8.10
N LYS A 148 4.84 2.45 -9.13
CA LYS A 148 4.65 1.51 -10.24
C LYS A 148 4.66 0.07 -9.73
N ALA A 149 5.60 -0.26 -8.85
CA ALA A 149 5.66 -1.58 -8.20
C ALA A 149 4.37 -1.92 -7.45
N MET A 150 3.78 -0.94 -6.74
CA MET A 150 2.52 -1.14 -6.01
C MET A 150 1.33 -1.53 -6.93
N PHE A 151 1.35 -1.10 -8.19
CA PHE A 151 0.31 -1.41 -9.19
C PHE A 151 0.63 -2.62 -10.06
N ASP A 152 1.83 -3.18 -9.98
CA ASP A 152 2.18 -4.39 -10.72
C ASP A 152 1.47 -5.59 -10.08
N CYS A 153 0.37 -6.02 -10.70
CA CYS A 153 -0.43 -7.16 -10.26
C CYS A 153 0.16 -8.51 -10.69
N ASP A 154 1.48 -8.70 -10.65
CA ASP A 154 2.07 -10.01 -10.97
C ASP A 154 1.77 -11.02 -9.84
N TYR A 155 1.32 -12.20 -10.23
CA TYR A 155 0.63 -13.20 -9.39
C TYR A 155 1.48 -13.71 -8.20
N LYS A 156 0.86 -13.66 -7.01
CA LYS A 156 1.10 -14.34 -5.71
C LYS A 156 2.53 -14.68 -5.23
N SER A 157 3.41 -15.29 -6.03
CA SER A 157 4.73 -15.76 -5.56
C SER A 157 5.77 -14.64 -5.36
N VAL A 158 5.45 -13.41 -5.79
CA VAL A 158 6.34 -12.23 -5.74
C VAL A 158 5.74 -11.09 -4.90
N LEU A 159 4.56 -11.26 -4.30
CA LEU A 159 3.81 -10.14 -3.70
C LEU A 159 4.53 -9.51 -2.50
N TYR A 160 5.14 -10.31 -1.63
CA TYR A 160 5.98 -9.81 -0.54
C TYR A 160 7.19 -9.03 -1.09
N PHE A 161 7.85 -9.57 -2.12
CA PHE A 161 8.99 -8.91 -2.77
C PHE A 161 8.59 -7.59 -3.43
N ILE A 162 7.40 -7.50 -4.03
CA ILE A 162 6.87 -6.27 -4.63
C ILE A 162 6.68 -5.18 -3.56
N TYR A 163 6.05 -5.49 -2.42
CA TYR A 163 5.88 -4.50 -1.36
C TYR A 163 7.20 -4.16 -0.65
N LEU A 164 8.13 -5.10 -0.55
CA LEU A 164 9.48 -4.84 -0.05
C LEU A 164 10.22 -3.86 -0.97
N VAL A 165 10.19 -4.10 -2.28
CA VAL A 165 10.74 -3.20 -3.29
C VAL A 165 10.04 -1.85 -3.20
N ALA A 166 8.71 -1.79 -3.20
CA ALA A 166 7.99 -0.52 -3.08
C ALA A 166 8.39 0.25 -1.80
N ASP A 167 8.52 -0.45 -0.66
CA ASP A 167 8.90 0.16 0.62
C ASP A 167 10.32 0.73 0.59
N THR A 168 11.29 -0.01 0.04
CA THR A 168 12.68 0.46 -0.06
C THR A 168 12.78 1.74 -0.91
N TYR A 169 12.09 1.78 -2.05
CA TYR A 169 12.11 2.94 -2.95
C TYR A 169 11.37 4.14 -2.35
N LEU A 170 10.19 3.94 -1.76
CA LEU A 170 9.39 5.01 -1.17
C LEU A 170 10.01 5.53 0.14
N THR A 171 10.61 4.67 0.96
CA THR A 171 11.35 5.06 2.17
C THR A 171 12.55 5.94 1.78
N PHE A 172 13.34 5.53 0.79
CA PHE A 172 14.43 6.36 0.26
C PHE A 172 13.93 7.73 -0.19
N ALA A 173 12.84 7.77 -0.96
CA ALA A 173 12.25 9.03 -1.44
C ALA A 173 11.83 9.93 -0.27
N PHE A 174 11.23 9.38 0.79
CA PHE A 174 10.76 10.15 1.94
C PHE A 174 11.91 10.72 2.79
N GLU A 175 12.93 9.91 3.05
CA GLU A 175 14.11 10.27 3.85
C GLU A 175 14.97 11.32 3.16
N LYS A 176 15.22 11.13 1.85
CA LYS A 176 16.04 12.05 1.05
C LYS A 176 15.29 13.28 0.56
N CYS A 177 13.96 13.33 0.69
CA CYS A 177 13.19 14.53 0.39
C CYS A 177 13.50 15.64 1.41
N HIS A 178 13.72 16.85 0.90
CA HIS A 178 14.02 18.02 1.72
C HIS A 178 12.90 18.31 2.74
N LYS A 179 13.28 18.71 3.96
CA LYS A 179 12.36 18.88 5.10
C LYS A 179 11.30 19.96 4.87
N THR A 180 11.61 21.01 4.11
CA THR A 180 10.68 22.11 3.79
C THR A 180 9.61 21.72 2.76
N CYS A 181 9.85 20.66 1.98
CA CYS A 181 8.94 20.24 0.89
C CYS A 181 7.80 19.35 1.43
N LEU A 182 6.96 19.89 2.31
CA LEU A 182 5.89 19.14 2.98
C LEU A 182 4.89 18.50 2.00
N LYS A 183 4.55 19.20 0.91
CA LYS A 183 3.66 18.67 -0.15
C LYS A 183 4.23 17.39 -0.78
N ASN A 184 5.54 17.37 -1.06
CA ASN A 184 6.19 16.19 -1.64
C ASN A 184 6.27 15.05 -0.64
N LYS A 185 6.59 15.34 0.63
CA LYS A 185 6.58 14.33 1.69
C LYS A 185 5.20 13.72 1.89
N ARG A 186 4.15 14.55 1.89
CA ARG A 186 2.75 14.09 1.95
C ARG A 186 2.43 13.17 0.78
N MET A 187 2.78 13.56 -0.46
CA MET A 187 2.56 12.71 -1.63
C MET A 187 3.30 11.38 -1.54
N ILE A 188 4.53 11.35 -1.04
CA ILE A 188 5.27 10.09 -0.85
C ILE A 188 4.60 9.25 0.22
N LEU A 189 4.23 9.87 1.35
CA LEU A 189 3.64 9.19 2.50
C LEU A 189 2.28 8.57 2.20
N MET A 190 1.47 9.20 1.34
CA MET A 190 0.20 8.66 0.81
C MET A 190 0.35 7.23 0.26
N TYR A 191 1.48 6.90 -0.38
CA TYR A 191 1.72 5.56 -0.93
C TYR A 191 2.60 4.70 -0.01
N LEU A 192 3.46 5.31 0.80
CA LEU A 192 4.30 4.58 1.76
C LEU A 192 3.47 3.96 2.88
N VAL A 193 2.43 4.64 3.36
CA VAL A 193 1.58 4.14 4.45
C VAL A 193 0.89 2.81 4.09
N PRO A 194 0.14 2.71 2.97
CA PRO A 194 -0.43 1.43 2.53
C PRO A 194 0.62 0.32 2.41
N VAL A 195 1.76 0.61 1.78
CA VAL A 195 2.83 -0.39 1.58
C VAL A 195 3.37 -0.90 2.92
N LYS A 196 3.63 0.01 3.88
CA LYS A 196 4.09 -0.37 5.22
C LYS A 196 3.02 -1.17 5.98
N MET A 197 1.74 -0.80 5.86
CA MET A 197 0.63 -1.53 6.48
C MET A 197 0.49 -2.95 5.90
N MET A 198 0.67 -3.13 4.59
CA MET A 198 0.69 -4.45 3.94
C MET A 198 1.80 -5.33 4.49
N ARG A 199 2.97 -4.74 4.78
CA ARG A 199 4.11 -5.38 5.44
C ARG A 199 3.95 -5.52 6.97
N GLY A 200 2.81 -5.13 7.53
CA GLY A 200 2.54 -5.24 8.96
C GLY A 200 3.03 -4.10 9.85
N TYR A 201 3.61 -3.05 9.29
CA TYR A 201 4.01 -1.85 10.03
C TYR A 201 2.88 -0.84 10.04
N MET A 202 2.32 -0.56 11.21
CA MET A 202 1.23 0.41 11.37
C MET A 202 1.79 1.82 11.65
N PRO A 203 1.31 2.88 10.98
CA PRO A 203 1.74 4.24 11.25
C PRO A 203 1.25 4.72 12.62
N SER A 204 2.00 5.64 13.23
CA SER A 204 1.56 6.33 14.45
C SER A 204 0.65 7.51 14.11
N LYS A 205 -0.31 7.79 15.00
CA LYS A 205 -1.27 8.89 14.83
C LYS A 205 -0.59 10.24 14.57
N ARG A 206 0.47 10.53 15.33
CA ARG A 206 1.28 11.76 15.20
C ARG A 206 1.82 12.00 13.79
N VAL A 207 2.24 10.93 13.10
CA VAL A 207 2.77 11.04 11.73
C VAL A 207 1.64 11.36 10.75
N LEU A 208 0.46 10.77 10.93
CA LEU A 208 -0.70 11.05 10.07
C LEU A 208 -1.23 12.47 10.28
N GLU A 209 -1.28 12.95 11.52
CA GLU A 209 -1.67 14.33 11.86
C GLU A 209 -0.71 15.34 11.22
N LYS A 210 0.61 15.09 11.32
CA LYS A 210 1.65 15.99 10.76
C LYS A 210 1.53 16.21 9.25
N TYR A 211 1.05 15.23 8.50
CA TYR A 211 0.96 15.29 7.04
C TYR A 211 -0.47 15.32 6.50
N ASP A 212 -1.47 15.53 7.35
CA ASP A 212 -2.90 15.58 6.98
C ASP A 212 -3.35 14.31 6.22
N LEU A 213 -3.18 13.16 6.89
CA LEU A 213 -3.48 11.81 6.39
C LEU A 213 -4.38 11.02 7.35
N MET A 214 -5.29 11.70 8.04
CA MET A 214 -6.14 11.10 9.08
C MET A 214 -7.13 10.05 8.54
N GLN A 215 -7.41 10.05 7.23
CA GLN A 215 -8.25 9.04 6.58
C GLN A 215 -7.68 7.61 6.77
N PHE A 216 -6.36 7.48 6.92
CA PHE A 216 -5.72 6.19 7.18
C PHE A 216 -5.83 5.75 8.64
N TRP A 217 -6.09 6.65 9.58
CA TRP A 217 -6.11 6.32 11.01
C TRP A 217 -7.24 5.36 11.36
N GLU A 218 -8.46 5.63 10.87
CA GLU A 218 -9.63 4.75 11.06
C GLU A 218 -9.36 3.34 10.51
N VAL A 219 -8.69 3.22 9.36
CA VAL A 219 -8.27 1.94 8.77
C VAL A 219 -7.26 1.23 9.66
N VAL A 220 -6.28 1.96 10.21
CA VAL A 220 -5.26 1.40 11.11
C VAL A 220 -5.89 0.86 12.39
N GLU A 221 -6.85 1.57 12.98
CA GLU A 221 -7.56 1.11 14.17
C GLU A 221 -8.35 -0.18 13.88
N ALA A 222 -9.10 -0.20 12.78
CA ALA A 222 -9.87 -1.37 12.38
C ALA A 222 -8.99 -2.62 12.17
N VAL A 223 -7.86 -2.48 11.46
CA VAL A 223 -6.92 -3.58 11.21
C VAL A 223 -6.25 -4.06 12.51
N LYS A 224 -5.90 -3.15 13.43
CA LYS A 224 -5.28 -3.50 14.71
C LYS A 224 -6.26 -4.21 15.65
N GLN A 225 -7.52 -3.79 15.68
CA GLN A 225 -8.56 -4.39 16.49
C GLN A 225 -9.10 -5.70 15.89
N GLY A 226 -8.92 -5.91 14.58
CA GLY A 226 -9.53 -7.02 13.86
C GLY A 226 -11.03 -6.80 13.60
N ASN A 227 -11.48 -5.54 13.58
CA ASN A 227 -12.88 -5.19 13.39
C ASN A 227 -13.20 -5.05 11.89
N LEU A 228 -13.81 -6.08 11.31
CA LEU A 228 -14.13 -6.13 9.88
C LEU A 228 -15.26 -5.18 9.48
N GLN A 229 -16.27 -4.99 10.35
CA GLN A 229 -17.36 -4.03 10.11
C GLN A 229 -16.83 -2.60 10.06
N ALA A 230 -16.02 -2.21 11.05
CA ALA A 230 -15.40 -0.88 11.08
C ALA A 230 -14.48 -0.67 9.88
N PHE A 231 -13.75 -1.71 9.45
CA PHE A 231 -12.91 -1.66 8.25
C PHE A 231 -13.75 -1.35 6.99
N ASN A 232 -14.81 -2.13 6.74
CA ASN A 232 -15.66 -1.92 5.56
C ASN A 232 -16.34 -0.54 5.60
N ALA A 233 -16.89 -0.13 6.74
CA ALA A 233 -17.52 1.18 6.91
C ALA A 233 -16.55 2.34 6.66
N THR A 234 -15.28 2.21 7.10
CA THR A 234 -14.24 3.22 6.84
C THR A 234 -13.86 3.29 5.36
N MET A 235 -13.75 2.13 4.71
CA MET A 235 -13.45 2.04 3.28
C MET A 235 -14.54 2.69 2.42
N GLU A 236 -15.80 2.50 2.77
CA GLU A 236 -16.96 3.16 2.13
C GLU A 236 -16.97 4.66 2.39
N LYS A 237 -16.84 5.08 3.66
CA LYS A 237 -16.82 6.50 4.06
C LYS A 237 -15.76 7.32 3.32
N HIS A 238 -14.59 6.72 3.08
CA HIS A 238 -13.45 7.38 2.43
C HIS A 238 -13.19 6.88 1.00
N GLU A 239 -14.17 6.24 0.38
CA GLU A 239 -14.04 5.63 -0.95
C GLU A 239 -13.56 6.63 -2.00
N THR A 240 -14.22 7.79 -2.11
CA THR A 240 -13.89 8.84 -3.09
C THR A 240 -12.43 9.30 -2.98
N PHE A 241 -11.94 9.44 -1.75
CA PHE A 241 -10.55 9.77 -1.47
C PHE A 241 -9.62 8.66 -1.97
N PHE A 242 -9.82 7.41 -1.54
CA PHE A 242 -8.95 6.30 -1.93
C PHE A 242 -8.99 5.98 -3.43
N VAL A 243 -10.15 6.07 -4.07
CA VAL A 243 -10.31 5.87 -5.51
C VAL A 243 -9.59 6.96 -6.30
N SER A 244 -9.69 8.23 -5.88
CA SER A 244 -9.02 9.34 -6.57
C SER A 244 -7.48 9.19 -6.61
N TYR A 245 -6.90 8.50 -5.63
CA TYR A 245 -5.47 8.20 -5.56
C TYR A 245 -5.10 6.79 -6.04
N GLY A 246 -6.07 5.96 -6.43
CA GLY A 246 -5.86 4.57 -6.84
C GLY A 246 -5.44 3.64 -5.70
N LEU A 247 -5.78 3.96 -4.45
CA LEU A 247 -5.40 3.22 -3.25
C LEU A 247 -6.44 2.18 -2.80
N PHE A 248 -7.69 2.32 -3.24
CA PHE A 248 -8.82 1.52 -2.75
C PHE A 248 -8.54 0.01 -2.82
N LEU A 249 -8.19 -0.50 -4.01
CA LEU A 249 -7.91 -1.92 -4.24
C LEU A 249 -6.72 -2.45 -3.42
N ILE A 250 -5.75 -1.60 -3.09
CA ILE A 250 -4.58 -2.01 -2.31
C ILE A 250 -4.94 -2.07 -0.82
N LEU A 251 -5.69 -1.09 -0.34
CA LEU A 251 -6.18 -1.07 1.03
C LEU A 251 -7.16 -2.19 1.29
N GLU A 252 -8.02 -2.54 0.33
CA GLU A 252 -8.96 -3.66 0.44
C GLU A 252 -8.25 -4.99 0.72
N ARG A 253 -7.02 -5.19 0.20
CA ARG A 253 -6.19 -6.37 0.52
C ARG A 253 -5.79 -6.45 2.00
N LEU A 254 -5.84 -5.36 2.77
CA LEU A 254 -5.65 -5.38 4.23
C LEU A 254 -6.77 -6.12 4.96
N LYS A 255 -7.90 -6.40 4.32
CA LYS A 255 -8.97 -7.23 4.90
C LYS A 255 -8.44 -8.59 5.35
N VAL A 256 -7.51 -9.19 4.59
CA VAL A 256 -6.80 -10.43 4.98
C VAL A 256 -6.00 -10.26 6.28
N ASN A 257 -5.34 -9.12 6.46
CA ASN A 257 -4.61 -8.81 7.69
C ASN A 257 -5.59 -8.58 8.87
N THR A 258 -6.77 -8.06 8.60
CA THR A 258 -7.84 -7.86 9.60
C THR A 258 -8.42 -9.20 10.07
N TYR A 259 -8.69 -10.15 9.16
CA TYR A 259 -9.07 -11.52 9.52
C TYR A 259 -8.04 -12.18 10.44
N ARG A 260 -6.75 -12.06 10.09
CA ARG A 260 -5.65 -12.57 10.93
C ARG A 260 -5.66 -11.92 12.33
N SER A 261 -5.82 -10.60 12.41
CA SER A 261 -5.88 -9.87 13.68
C SER A 261 -7.05 -10.35 14.54
N LEU A 262 -8.24 -10.53 13.95
CA LEU A 262 -9.42 -11.05 14.64
C LEU A 262 -9.15 -12.44 15.22
N PHE A 263 -8.65 -13.38 14.42
CA PHE A 263 -8.37 -14.74 14.88
C PHE A 263 -7.24 -14.79 15.90
N LYS A 264 -6.25 -13.90 15.82
CA LYS A 264 -5.23 -13.73 16.86
C LYS A 264 -5.86 -13.26 18.18
N THR A 265 -6.78 -12.31 18.12
CA THR A 265 -7.50 -11.79 19.29
C THR A 265 -8.32 -12.91 19.94
N VAL A 266 -9.10 -13.65 19.16
CA VAL A 266 -9.88 -14.83 19.63
C VAL A 266 -8.96 -15.86 20.29
N ALA A 267 -7.84 -16.20 19.63
CA ALA A 267 -6.85 -17.14 20.18
C ALA A 267 -6.17 -16.63 21.47
N CYS A 268 -6.05 -15.32 21.65
CA CYS A 268 -5.47 -14.70 22.84
C CYS A 268 -6.47 -14.71 24.02
N PHE A 269 -7.72 -14.31 23.77
CA PHE A 269 -8.79 -14.35 24.77
C PHE A 269 -9.00 -15.77 25.32
N SER A 270 -8.96 -16.76 24.44
CA SER A 270 -8.93 -18.19 24.75
C SER A 270 -7.88 -18.58 25.80
N LYS A 271 -6.68 -17.99 25.74
CA LYS A 271 -5.60 -18.26 26.70
C LYS A 271 -5.83 -17.53 28.02
N LEU A 272 -6.31 -16.28 27.97
CA LEU A 272 -6.54 -15.45 29.15
C LEU A 272 -7.66 -16.02 30.02
N LEU A 273 -8.78 -16.44 29.41
CA LEU A 273 -9.88 -17.09 30.13
C LEU A 273 -9.43 -18.37 30.81
N LYS A 274 -8.56 -19.16 30.19
CA LYS A 274 -7.96 -20.32 30.86
C LYS A 274 -7.15 -19.92 32.09
N HIS A 275 -6.36 -18.84 32.04
CA HIS A 275 -5.60 -18.37 33.20
C HIS A 275 -6.52 -17.89 34.32
N ILE A 276 -7.59 -17.16 34.00
CA ILE A 276 -8.59 -16.68 34.97
C ILE A 276 -9.36 -17.86 35.58
N PHE A 277 -9.77 -18.85 34.78
CA PHE A 277 -10.47 -20.05 35.26
C PHE A 277 -9.54 -20.99 36.05
N VAL A 278 -8.25 -21.07 35.73
CA VAL A 278 -7.26 -21.82 36.53
C VAL A 278 -7.07 -21.13 37.89
N LEU A 279 -6.92 -19.80 37.91
CA LEU A 279 -6.86 -19.03 39.16
C LEU A 279 -8.15 -19.16 39.98
N HIS A 280 -9.32 -19.14 39.33
CA HIS A 280 -10.60 -19.37 40.02
C HIS A 280 -10.72 -20.81 40.53
N LYS A 281 -10.19 -21.81 39.83
CA LYS A 281 -10.14 -23.20 40.33
C LYS A 281 -9.18 -23.35 41.50
N GLU A 282 -8.04 -22.66 41.49
CA GLU A 282 -7.09 -22.63 42.61
C GLU A 282 -7.70 -21.91 43.82
N GLN A 283 -8.37 -20.78 43.63
CA GLN A 283 -9.10 -20.07 44.70
C GLN A 283 -10.31 -20.84 45.22
N ILE A 284 -11.04 -21.58 44.37
CA ILE A 284 -12.14 -22.45 44.82
C ILE A 284 -11.57 -23.70 45.54
N ALA A 285 -10.40 -24.21 45.16
CA ALA A 285 -9.72 -25.27 45.88
C ALA A 285 -9.18 -24.79 47.25
N GLU A 286 -8.69 -23.56 47.35
CA GLU A 286 -8.30 -22.91 48.61
C GLU A 286 -9.52 -22.56 49.50
N ASN A 287 -10.65 -22.18 48.90
CA ASN A 287 -11.90 -21.93 49.64
C ASN A 287 -12.66 -23.22 50.01
N MET A 288 -12.33 -24.36 49.38
CA MET A 288 -12.81 -25.67 49.83
C MET A 288 -11.91 -26.32 50.90
N SER A 289 -10.66 -25.88 51.03
CA SER A 289 -9.81 -26.24 52.18
C SER A 289 -9.96 -25.29 53.37
N SER A 290 -10.51 -24.09 53.17
CA SER A 290 -10.89 -23.14 54.21
C SER A 290 -12.40 -22.90 54.20
N GLY A 291 -13.16 -23.75 54.91
CA GLY A 291 -14.61 -23.65 54.98
C GLY A 291 -15.08 -22.29 55.51
N ALA A 292 -15.53 -21.40 54.63
CA ALA A 292 -16.27 -20.19 55.00
C ALA A 292 -17.30 -19.84 53.91
N SER A 293 -18.57 -19.99 54.28
CA SER A 293 -19.74 -19.53 53.53
C SER A 293 -19.84 -18.01 53.58
N CYS A 294 -20.05 -17.34 52.43
CA CYS A 294 -20.55 -15.97 52.44
C CYS A 294 -21.45 -15.66 51.24
N THR A 295 -22.52 -14.93 51.57
CA THR A 295 -23.75 -14.68 50.82
C THR A 295 -23.65 -13.57 49.78
N HIS A 296 -24.51 -13.69 48.77
CA HIS A 296 -24.82 -12.76 47.68
C HIS A 296 -24.87 -11.27 48.04
N GLU A 297 -24.36 -10.42 47.13
CA GLU A 297 -24.95 -9.11 46.84
C GLU A 297 -24.83 -8.73 45.35
N ARG A 298 -25.93 -8.22 44.79
CA ARG A 298 -26.13 -7.80 43.39
C ARG A 298 -25.95 -6.29 43.27
N ALA A 299 -25.23 -5.79 42.27
CA ALA A 299 -25.57 -4.55 41.58
C ALA A 299 -24.79 -4.40 40.24
N GLY A 300 -25.49 -4.20 39.13
CA GLY A 300 -24.88 -3.93 37.82
C GLY A 300 -25.91 -3.54 36.75
N SER A 301 -25.81 -2.29 36.29
CA SER A 301 -26.74 -1.48 35.48
C SER A 301 -26.99 -1.95 34.03
N ARG A 302 -28.16 -1.58 33.49
CA ARG A 302 -28.74 -1.97 32.17
C ARG A 302 -27.83 -1.78 30.94
N HIS A 303 -26.81 -0.92 30.96
CA HIS A 303 -25.89 -0.71 29.82
C HIS A 303 -24.77 -1.77 29.73
N GLN A 304 -24.50 -2.48 30.84
CA GLN A 304 -23.61 -3.65 30.85
C GLN A 304 -24.29 -4.92 30.34
N ARG A 305 -25.63 -4.95 30.18
CA ARG A 305 -26.34 -6.15 29.70
C ARG A 305 -26.05 -6.49 28.24
N GLY A 306 -25.82 -5.49 27.37
CA GLY A 306 -25.50 -5.76 25.96
C GLY A 306 -24.10 -6.37 25.75
N LEU A 307 -23.12 -5.93 26.54
CA LEU A 307 -21.80 -6.57 26.58
C LEU A 307 -21.88 -7.92 27.31
N ASN A 308 -22.60 -7.99 28.44
CA ASN A 308 -22.74 -9.23 29.21
C ASN A 308 -23.55 -10.32 28.47
N GLU A 309 -24.47 -9.98 27.56
CA GLU A 309 -25.18 -10.96 26.71
C GLU A 309 -24.29 -11.52 25.59
N VAL A 310 -23.38 -10.70 25.05
CA VAL A 310 -22.31 -11.18 24.15
C VAL A 310 -21.32 -12.07 24.91
N PHE A 311 -21.01 -11.75 26.18
CA PHE A 311 -20.17 -12.58 27.05
C PHE A 311 -20.87 -13.88 27.48
N LEU A 312 -22.17 -13.89 27.77
CA LEU A 312 -22.91 -15.09 28.24
C LEU A 312 -23.09 -16.14 27.13
N ASN A 313 -23.32 -15.72 25.88
CA ASN A 313 -23.41 -16.66 24.76
C ASN A 313 -22.03 -17.20 24.32
N LEU A 314 -20.95 -16.51 24.72
CA LEU A 314 -19.58 -16.96 24.55
C LEU A 314 -19.19 -18.02 25.61
N ASP A 315 -19.79 -18.01 26.80
CA ASP A 315 -19.38 -18.85 27.94
C ASP A 315 -19.46 -20.36 27.69
N ILE A 316 -20.45 -20.84 26.93
CA ILE A 316 -20.60 -22.29 26.67
C ILE A 316 -19.59 -22.79 25.61
N ALA A 317 -19.28 -21.96 24.60
CA ALA A 317 -18.30 -22.28 23.56
C ALA A 317 -16.85 -22.09 24.05
N LEU A 318 -16.62 -21.10 24.92
CA LEU A 318 -15.33 -20.84 25.58
C LEU A 318 -14.93 -21.97 26.55
N CYS A 319 -15.91 -22.58 27.23
CA CYS A 319 -15.64 -23.68 28.17
C CYS A 319 -15.06 -24.94 27.50
N GLN A 320 -15.30 -25.14 26.18
CA GLN A 320 -14.72 -26.25 25.41
C GLN A 320 -13.27 -26.01 24.93
N MET A 321 -12.72 -24.82 25.13
CA MET A 321 -11.40 -24.41 24.62
C MET A 321 -10.19 -24.85 25.49
N MET A 322 -10.35 -25.86 26.33
CA MET A 322 -9.35 -26.25 27.35
C MET A 322 -8.00 -26.76 26.79
N LYS A 323 -7.87 -26.98 25.47
CA LYS A 323 -6.58 -27.26 24.79
C LYS A 323 -6.03 -25.98 24.15
N THR A 324 -4.90 -25.48 24.68
CA THR A 324 -4.25 -24.17 24.41
C THR A 324 -3.90 -23.85 22.95
N HIS A 325 -4.05 -24.83 22.06
CA HIS A 325 -3.64 -24.79 20.67
C HIS A 325 -4.74 -25.24 19.71
N GLN A 326 -5.95 -25.53 20.20
CA GLN A 326 -7.06 -25.99 19.37
C GLN A 326 -8.21 -25.00 19.50
N ILE A 327 -8.58 -24.38 18.39
CA ILE A 327 -9.65 -23.39 18.33
C ILE A 327 -10.78 -24.01 17.50
N PRO A 328 -11.97 -24.24 18.06
CA PRO A 328 -13.11 -24.72 17.29
C PRO A 328 -13.44 -23.75 16.15
N ILE A 329 -13.70 -24.27 14.95
CA ILE A 329 -14.07 -23.44 13.79
C ILE A 329 -15.37 -22.65 14.07
N GLN A 330 -16.30 -23.24 14.82
CA GLN A 330 -17.53 -22.57 15.26
C GLN A 330 -17.27 -21.26 16.02
N VAL A 331 -16.22 -21.21 16.84
CA VAL A 331 -15.87 -19.98 17.59
C VAL A 331 -15.35 -18.90 16.65
N LEU A 332 -14.58 -19.30 15.63
CA LEU A 332 -14.11 -18.37 14.59
C LEU A 332 -15.27 -17.84 13.76
N LEU A 333 -16.23 -18.70 13.39
CA LEU A 333 -17.45 -18.30 12.69
C LEU A 333 -18.28 -17.31 13.52
N GLN A 334 -18.52 -17.59 14.79
CA GLN A 334 -19.23 -16.67 15.68
C GLN A 334 -18.50 -15.32 15.78
N ALA A 335 -17.16 -15.32 15.89
CA ALA A 335 -16.39 -14.08 15.89
C ALA A 335 -16.54 -13.29 14.59
N LEU A 336 -16.62 -13.96 13.43
CA LEU A 336 -16.88 -13.32 12.14
C LEU A 336 -18.27 -12.68 12.10
N GLN A 337 -19.29 -13.41 12.55
CA GLN A 337 -20.68 -12.94 12.59
C GLN A 337 -20.84 -11.73 13.50
N VAL A 338 -20.23 -11.74 14.69
CA VAL A 338 -20.21 -10.58 15.61
C VAL A 338 -19.52 -9.37 14.98
N MET A 339 -18.52 -9.59 14.12
CA MET A 339 -17.83 -8.54 13.36
C MET A 339 -18.56 -8.15 12.07
N GLY A 340 -19.84 -8.49 11.92
CA GLY A 340 -20.70 -8.07 10.81
C GLY A 340 -20.53 -8.89 9.52
N VAL A 341 -19.85 -10.03 9.58
CA VAL A 341 -19.73 -10.97 8.45
C VAL A 341 -20.77 -12.08 8.63
N SER A 342 -22.01 -11.79 8.24
CA SER A 342 -23.17 -12.68 8.45
C SER A 342 -23.36 -13.73 7.36
N ASP A 343 -22.91 -13.44 6.15
CA ASP A 343 -23.04 -14.32 4.98
C ASP A 343 -21.84 -15.27 4.87
N VAL A 344 -21.49 -15.91 5.99
CA VAL A 344 -20.39 -16.87 6.07
C VAL A 344 -20.83 -18.10 6.84
N ASP A 345 -20.48 -19.28 6.32
CA ASP A 345 -20.72 -20.57 6.94
C ASP A 345 -19.43 -21.22 7.47
N LEU A 346 -19.53 -22.47 7.92
CA LEU A 346 -18.39 -23.21 8.44
C LEU A 346 -17.33 -23.50 7.36
N ASP A 347 -17.74 -23.81 6.13
CA ASP A 347 -16.85 -24.18 5.03
C ASP A 347 -16.09 -22.95 4.53
N GLU A 348 -16.76 -21.81 4.42
CA GLU A 348 -16.14 -20.53 4.10
C GLU A 348 -15.20 -20.05 5.21
N THR A 349 -15.57 -20.25 6.48
CA THR A 349 -14.67 -19.95 7.61
C THR A 349 -13.40 -20.80 7.51
N GLN A 350 -13.52 -22.10 7.20
CA GLN A 350 -12.36 -22.95 6.97
C GLN A 350 -11.53 -22.47 5.78
N CYS A 351 -12.16 -22.03 4.69
CA CYS A 351 -11.48 -21.48 3.52
C CYS A 351 -10.67 -20.22 3.86
N ILE A 352 -11.24 -19.29 4.65
CA ILE A 352 -10.52 -18.10 5.14
C ILE A 352 -9.30 -18.52 5.96
N VAL A 353 -9.48 -19.46 6.90
CA VAL A 353 -8.38 -19.98 7.73
C VAL A 353 -7.32 -20.68 6.88
N ALA A 354 -7.71 -21.48 5.89
CA ALA A 354 -6.80 -22.17 4.98
C ALA A 354 -5.95 -21.17 4.18
N ASN A 355 -6.55 -20.09 3.68
CA ASN A 355 -5.83 -19.01 3.00
C ASN A 355 -4.81 -18.33 3.94
N LEU A 356 -5.18 -18.08 5.20
CA LEU A 356 -4.26 -17.50 6.19
C LEU A 356 -3.11 -18.44 6.56
N ILE A 357 -3.32 -19.76 6.54
CA ILE A 357 -2.26 -20.75 6.73
C ILE A 357 -1.35 -20.80 5.50
N TYR A 358 -1.93 -20.85 4.31
CA TYR A 358 -1.20 -20.86 3.03
C TYR A 358 -0.30 -19.64 2.88
N GLU A 359 -0.78 -18.45 3.27
CA GLU A 359 0.00 -17.21 3.26
C GLU A 359 1.01 -17.10 4.43
N GLY A 360 1.14 -18.12 5.29
CA GLY A 360 2.06 -18.11 6.43
C GLY A 360 1.68 -17.16 7.57
N LYS A 361 0.51 -16.52 7.47
CA LYS A 361 -0.05 -15.58 8.46
C LYS A 361 -0.49 -16.26 9.75
N ILE A 362 -0.85 -17.54 9.65
CA ILE A 362 -1.14 -18.45 10.77
C ILE A 362 -0.27 -19.70 10.60
N LYS A 363 0.44 -20.11 11.64
CA LYS A 363 1.14 -21.41 11.67
C LYS A 363 0.25 -22.44 12.34
N GLY A 364 -0.20 -23.43 11.59
CA GLY A 364 -1.09 -24.47 12.07
C GLY A 364 -1.66 -25.32 10.95
N TYR A 365 -2.63 -26.16 11.27
CA TYR A 365 -3.41 -26.95 10.32
C TYR A 365 -4.88 -27.02 10.74
N ILE A 366 -5.76 -27.30 9.79
CA ILE A 366 -7.19 -27.51 10.05
C ILE A 366 -7.41 -29.02 10.24
N SER A 367 -8.00 -29.41 11.38
CA SER A 367 -8.50 -30.76 11.61
C SER A 367 -9.96 -30.81 11.19
N HIS A 368 -10.21 -31.26 9.96
CA HIS A 368 -11.55 -31.30 9.38
C HIS A 368 -12.49 -32.24 10.15
N GLN A 369 -12.02 -33.44 10.51
CA GLN A 369 -12.81 -34.43 11.27
C GLN A 369 -13.28 -33.90 12.63
N HIS A 370 -12.49 -33.04 13.26
CA HIS A 370 -12.81 -32.48 14.58
C HIS A 370 -13.31 -31.03 14.54
N GLN A 371 -13.47 -30.43 13.34
CA GLN A 371 -13.89 -29.05 13.13
C GLN A 371 -13.10 -28.04 13.98
N LYS A 372 -11.76 -28.17 13.98
CA LYS A 372 -10.84 -27.34 14.79
C LYS A 372 -9.64 -26.85 14.00
N LEU A 373 -9.26 -25.60 14.23
CA LEU A 373 -7.95 -25.07 13.87
C LEU A 373 -6.93 -25.45 14.95
N VAL A 374 -5.89 -26.18 14.57
CA VAL A 374 -4.76 -26.51 15.46
C VAL A 374 -3.59 -25.58 15.16
N VAL A 375 -3.34 -24.62 16.05
CA VAL A 375 -2.25 -23.65 15.91
C VAL A 375 -0.93 -24.16 16.49
N SER A 376 0.19 -23.67 15.96
CA SER A 376 1.52 -23.99 16.48
C SER A 376 1.67 -23.56 17.93
N LYS A 377 2.38 -24.37 18.73
CA LYS A 377 2.73 -24.02 20.12
C LYS A 377 3.64 -22.80 20.17
N GLN A 378 4.54 -22.70 19.19
CA GLN A 378 5.50 -21.62 19.06
C GLN A 378 5.09 -20.71 17.91
N ASN A 379 4.94 -19.42 18.20
CA ASN A 379 4.68 -18.38 17.21
C ASN A 379 3.50 -18.69 16.24
N ALA A 380 2.35 -19.07 16.81
CA ALA A 380 1.11 -19.35 16.07
C ALA A 380 0.71 -18.25 15.07
N PHE A 381 1.01 -17.00 15.38
CA PHE A 381 0.72 -15.83 14.55
C PHE A 381 2.02 -15.04 14.34
N PRO A 382 2.85 -15.39 13.33
CA PRO A 382 4.14 -14.75 13.07
C PRO A 382 4.02 -13.25 12.82
N ILE A 383 5.06 -12.48 13.12
CA ILE A 383 5.05 -11.03 12.87
C ILE A 383 4.86 -10.79 11.37
N LEU A 384 3.91 -9.95 11.00
CA LEU A 384 3.54 -9.68 9.60
C LEU A 384 4.71 -9.13 8.76
N SER A 385 5.76 -8.58 9.38
CA SER A 385 6.95 -8.11 8.68
C SER A 385 7.93 -9.24 8.32
N SER A 386 7.73 -10.44 8.85
CA SER A 386 8.58 -11.62 8.66
C SER A 386 7.97 -12.67 7.71
N VAL A 387 6.77 -12.38 7.20
CA VAL A 387 5.96 -13.22 6.31
C VAL A 387 5.59 -12.37 5.11
#